data_AF-W4SDA6-F1
#
_entry.id   AF-W4SDA6-F1
#
_cell.length_a   1.000
_cell.length_b   1.000
_cell.length_c   1.000
_cell.angle_alpha   90.00
_cell.angle_beta   90.00
_cell.angle_gamma   90.00
#
_symmetry.space_group_name_H-M   'P 1'
#
loop_
_entity.id
_entity.type
_entity.pdbx_description
1 polymer ?
#
loop_
_entity_poly.entity_id
_entity_poly.type
_entity_poly.pdbx_seq_one_letter_code
_entity_poly.pdbx_strand_id
1 'polypeptide(L)'
;MHLPCGKSEATRIEFQRGFARTLIPTPAPRPGPRWRRGRYKACAPMARKPRLLAPAGKGHHCGVAGQRYHRPILDFLMTTTPFPLEPTAVDAQAAIAEEFSFFGDWSERYQYLIDLGRKLPSFPEQWKTEEHRLHGCQSMVWIVPEGNAERLDFHAVSDSAIVSGLIYLALRVYSGRSAQEILATEPDYIAGIGLAKHLSPTRSNGVAAMLAFIRDTARAQQ
;
A
#
# COMPACT_ATOMS: atom_id res chain seq x y z
N MET A 1 28.66 -16.55 -75.10
CA MET A 1 28.76 -15.38 -75.98
C MET A 1 27.66 -14.40 -75.60
N HIS A 2 28.03 -13.12 -75.50
CA HIS A 2 27.19 -11.90 -75.55
C HIS A 2 26.26 -11.53 -74.37
N LEU A 3 26.77 -10.60 -73.55
CA LEU A 3 26.04 -9.42 -73.03
C LEU A 3 25.70 -8.45 -74.20
N PRO A 4 24.72 -7.55 -74.03
CA PRO A 4 25.01 -6.14 -73.66
C PRO A 4 24.02 -5.59 -72.60
N CYS A 5 24.42 -4.79 -71.60
CA CYS A 5 24.89 -3.39 -71.63
C CYS A 5 23.79 -2.34 -71.91
N GLY A 6 23.48 -1.49 -70.92
CA GLY A 6 22.58 -0.34 -71.07
C GLY A 6 22.37 0.54 -69.83
N LYS A 7 23.37 1.41 -69.54
CA LYS A 7 23.31 2.83 -69.07
C LYS A 7 22.45 3.18 -67.83
N SER A 8 23.02 3.52 -66.67
CA SER A 8 23.66 4.79 -66.27
C SER A 8 22.75 6.03 -66.30
N GLU A 9 22.30 6.51 -65.13
CA GLU A 9 22.36 7.94 -64.83
C GLU A 9 22.33 8.21 -63.32
N ALA A 10 23.28 9.06 -62.91
CA ALA A 10 23.56 9.46 -61.56
C ALA A 10 22.71 10.68 -61.20
N THR A 11 21.83 10.56 -60.21
CA THR A 11 21.09 11.71 -59.67
C THR A 11 21.82 12.25 -58.44
N ARG A 12 22.73 13.17 -58.75
CA ARG A 12 23.04 14.43 -58.04
C ARG A 12 22.63 14.50 -56.56
N ILE A 13 23.63 14.36 -55.69
CA ILE A 13 23.61 14.74 -54.28
C ILE A 13 23.56 16.27 -54.20
N GLU A 14 22.40 16.82 -53.80
CA GLU A 14 22.29 18.24 -53.46
C GLU A 14 22.58 18.47 -51.98
N PHE A 15 23.63 19.26 -51.80
CA PHE A 15 24.25 19.68 -50.57
C PHE A 15 23.46 20.87 -50.00
N GLN A 16 22.52 20.63 -49.08
CA GLN A 16 21.96 21.70 -48.26
C GLN A 16 22.74 21.82 -46.94
N ARG A 17 23.54 22.88 -46.92
CA ARG A 17 24.21 23.44 -45.75
C ARG A 17 23.19 23.92 -44.72
N GLY A 18 23.51 23.67 -43.47
CA GLY A 18 23.22 24.58 -42.36
C GLY A 18 21.93 24.32 -41.62
N PHE A 19 22.06 23.70 -40.44
CA PHE A 19 21.57 24.30 -39.19
C PHE A 19 22.22 23.52 -38.05
N ALA A 20 23.30 24.08 -37.50
CA ALA A 20 23.85 23.62 -36.23
C ALA A 20 22.77 23.85 -35.16
N ARG A 21 22.06 22.79 -34.77
CA ARG A 21 21.24 22.80 -33.57
C ARG A 21 22.19 22.82 -32.38
N THR A 22 22.40 24.02 -31.85
CA THR A 22 22.99 24.26 -30.54
C THR A 22 22.18 23.46 -29.52
N LEU A 23 22.73 22.35 -29.03
CA LEU A 23 22.19 21.63 -27.89
C LEU A 23 22.35 22.53 -26.67
N ILE A 24 21.27 23.24 -26.32
CA ILE A 24 21.19 23.95 -25.05
C ILE A 24 21.11 22.87 -23.96
N PRO A 25 22.07 22.78 -23.03
CA PRO A 25 21.98 21.83 -21.94
C PRO A 25 20.80 22.18 -21.04
N THR A 26 19.90 21.22 -20.83
CA THR A 26 18.79 21.34 -19.87
C THR A 26 19.37 21.52 -18.46
N PRO A 27 19.04 22.59 -17.72
CA PRO A 27 19.55 22.76 -16.36
C PRO A 27 18.96 21.70 -15.42
N ALA A 28 19.81 21.15 -14.55
CA ALA A 28 19.41 20.18 -13.53
C ALA A 28 18.32 20.76 -12.59
N PRO A 29 17.37 19.94 -12.12
CA PRO A 29 16.35 20.38 -11.17
C PRO A 29 17.02 20.84 -9.86
N ARG A 30 16.58 22.01 -9.36
CA ARG A 30 17.09 22.57 -8.10
C ARG A 30 16.70 21.66 -6.92
N PRO A 31 17.61 21.38 -5.97
CA PRO A 31 17.24 20.68 -4.75
C PRO A 31 16.19 21.49 -3.98
N GLY A 32 15.11 20.83 -3.59
CA GLY A 32 14.02 21.41 -2.79
C GLY A 32 14.50 21.92 -1.43
N PRO A 33 13.66 22.69 -0.71
CA PRO A 33 14.02 23.24 0.58
C PRO A 33 14.39 22.14 1.58
N ARG A 34 15.62 22.23 2.09
CA ARG A 34 16.16 21.37 3.16
C ARG A 34 15.38 21.66 4.45
N TRP A 35 14.46 20.77 4.81
CA TRP A 35 13.75 20.82 6.09
C TRP A 35 14.77 20.82 7.24
N ARG A 36 14.96 21.99 7.87
CA ARG A 36 15.74 22.11 9.10
C ARG A 36 14.98 21.38 10.20
N ARG A 37 15.61 20.37 10.81
CA ARG A 37 15.12 19.76 12.05
C ARG A 37 14.86 20.88 13.05
N GLY A 38 13.60 21.04 13.42
CA GLY A 38 13.16 21.97 14.46
C GLY A 38 13.84 21.58 15.76
N ARG A 39 14.61 22.51 16.31
CA ARG A 39 15.01 22.52 17.72
C ARG A 39 13.72 22.59 18.55
N TYR A 40 13.40 21.50 19.24
CA TYR A 40 12.45 21.55 20.34
C TYR A 40 13.00 22.54 21.37
N LYS A 41 12.32 23.67 21.55
CA LYS A 41 12.63 24.62 22.60
C LYS A 41 12.25 23.98 23.93
N ALA A 42 13.24 23.88 24.81
CA ALA A 42 13.04 23.67 26.23
C ALA A 42 12.14 24.77 26.81
N CYS A 43 11.17 24.38 27.62
CA CYS A 43 10.57 25.28 28.62
C CYS A 43 10.84 24.72 30.02
N ALA A 44 11.20 25.67 30.88
CA ALA A 44 11.82 25.65 32.19
C ALA A 44 11.07 24.89 33.32
N PRO A 45 11.74 24.64 34.48
CA PRO A 45 11.20 23.93 35.63
C PRO A 45 10.48 24.88 36.59
N MET A 46 9.43 24.42 37.28
CA MET A 46 8.87 24.94 38.55
C MET A 46 7.78 23.94 39.01
N ALA A 47 7.55 23.58 40.26
CA ALA A 47 8.10 23.97 41.55
C ALA A 47 7.84 22.80 42.54
N ARG A 48 8.71 22.69 43.55
CA ARG A 48 8.59 21.75 44.68
C ARG A 48 7.34 22.06 45.50
N LYS A 49 6.53 21.04 45.81
CA LYS A 49 5.55 21.10 46.92
C LYS A 49 6.07 20.34 48.15
N PRO A 50 5.74 20.79 49.38
CA PRO A 50 6.37 20.31 50.59
C PRO A 50 5.84 18.95 51.06
N ARG A 51 6.76 18.24 51.68
CA ARG A 51 6.65 17.04 52.50
C ARG A 51 5.52 17.19 53.54
N LEU A 52 4.59 16.23 53.60
CA LEU A 52 3.80 15.96 54.80
C LEU A 52 3.89 14.46 55.13
N LEU A 53 4.02 14.20 56.42
CA LEU A 53 4.41 12.95 57.08
C LEU A 53 3.56 11.72 56.74
N ALA A 54 4.25 10.58 56.69
CA ALA A 54 3.68 9.23 56.75
C ALA A 54 3.05 8.94 58.13
N PRO A 55 2.24 7.87 58.21
CA PRO A 55 2.57 6.85 59.20
C PRO A 55 2.73 5.45 58.59
N ALA A 56 3.54 4.67 59.30
CA ALA A 56 4.00 3.34 58.96
C ALA A 56 2.89 2.28 59.01
N GLY A 57 2.87 1.39 58.01
CA GLY A 57 2.17 0.12 58.04
C GLY A 57 3.08 -0.95 57.42
N LYS A 58 3.57 -1.87 58.25
CA LYS A 58 4.42 -2.99 57.85
C LYS A 58 3.60 -4.03 57.08
N GLY A 59 4.09 -4.43 55.91
CA GLY A 59 3.59 -5.59 55.17
C GLY A 59 4.65 -6.03 54.19
N HIS A 60 5.34 -7.12 54.52
CA HIS A 60 6.24 -7.82 53.61
C HIS A 60 5.45 -8.32 52.40
N HIS A 61 5.99 -8.26 51.19
CA HIS A 61 6.06 -9.38 50.23
C HIS A 61 6.90 -8.95 49.01
N CYS A 62 7.64 -9.93 48.49
CA CYS A 62 8.75 -9.85 47.55
C CYS A 62 8.30 -10.32 46.16
N GLY A 63 8.83 -9.75 45.07
CA GLY A 63 8.73 -10.25 43.68
C GLY A 63 7.34 -10.11 43.05
N VAL A 64 7.11 -9.98 41.75
CA VAL A 64 7.88 -10.39 40.56
C VAL A 64 7.46 -9.48 39.38
N ALA A 65 8.38 -9.31 38.44
CA ALA A 65 8.22 -8.65 37.15
C ALA A 65 7.04 -9.14 36.31
N GLY A 66 6.49 -8.20 35.53
CA GLY A 66 5.70 -8.44 34.32
C GLY A 66 4.28 -8.93 34.59
N GLN A 67 3.31 -8.31 33.93
CA GLN A 67 2.32 -9.06 33.15
C GLN A 67 1.29 -8.16 32.47
N ARG A 68 1.12 -8.47 31.19
CA ARG A 68 -0.16 -8.58 30.48
C ARG A 68 -0.94 -7.29 30.30
N TYR A 69 -0.69 -6.65 29.16
CA TYR A 69 -1.76 -6.00 28.39
C TYR A 69 -2.87 -7.04 28.17
N HIS A 70 -3.89 -6.98 29.02
CA HIS A 70 -5.09 -7.77 28.89
C HIS A 70 -5.88 -7.19 27.71
N ARG A 71 -5.62 -7.69 26.49
CA ARG A 71 -6.44 -7.41 25.29
C ARG A 71 -7.90 -7.81 25.62
N PRO A 72 -8.90 -6.92 25.51
CA PRO A 72 -10.28 -7.31 25.76
C PRO A 72 -10.74 -8.23 24.62
N ILE A 73 -11.19 -9.43 25.00
CA ILE A 73 -11.70 -10.50 24.12
C ILE A 73 -12.98 -10.08 23.35
N LEU A 74 -13.60 -8.96 23.72
CA LEU A 74 -14.89 -8.52 23.14
C LEU A 74 -14.79 -7.84 21.76
N ASP A 75 -13.68 -7.20 21.41
CA ASP A 75 -13.51 -6.61 20.05
C ASP A 75 -13.28 -7.69 18.97
N PHE A 76 -12.83 -8.88 19.40
CA PHE A 76 -12.46 -9.98 18.51
C PHE A 76 -13.66 -10.59 17.75
N LEU A 77 -14.88 -10.49 18.28
CA LEU A 77 -16.06 -11.12 17.68
C LEU A 77 -16.71 -10.29 16.56
N MET A 78 -16.29 -9.05 16.31
CA MET A 78 -16.94 -8.18 15.30
C MET A 78 -16.11 -7.96 14.03
N THR A 79 -14.89 -8.49 13.94
CA THR A 79 -14.01 -8.33 12.77
C THR A 79 -13.63 -9.70 12.20
N THR A 80 -14.61 -10.48 11.75
CA THR A 80 -14.32 -11.74 11.05
C THR A 80 -13.82 -11.43 9.65
N THR A 81 -12.53 -11.66 9.39
CA THR A 81 -11.93 -11.53 8.06
C THR A 81 -12.41 -12.69 7.18
N PRO A 82 -13.13 -12.45 6.07
CA PRO A 82 -13.71 -13.52 5.23
C PRO A 82 -12.67 -14.20 4.32
N PHE A 83 -11.38 -13.89 4.49
CA PHE A 83 -10.31 -14.28 3.59
C PHE A 83 -9.40 -15.36 4.23
N PRO A 84 -8.85 -16.28 3.43
CA PRO A 84 -8.94 -16.37 1.97
C PRO A 84 -10.26 -16.99 1.46
N LEU A 85 -10.69 -16.62 0.25
CA LEU A 85 -11.85 -17.25 -0.43
C LEU A 85 -11.41 -18.42 -1.33
N GLU A 86 -10.29 -18.25 -2.02
CA GLU A 86 -9.68 -19.24 -2.89
C GLU A 86 -8.57 -20.03 -2.18
N PRO A 87 -8.22 -21.25 -2.63
CA PRO A 87 -7.20 -22.06 -1.97
C PRO A 87 -5.79 -21.48 -2.09
N THR A 88 -5.43 -20.78 -3.16
CA THR A 88 -4.12 -20.11 -3.34
C THR A 88 -4.27 -18.64 -3.72
N ALA A 89 -3.25 -17.83 -3.42
CA ALA A 89 -3.21 -16.43 -3.84
C ALA A 89 -3.22 -16.28 -5.37
N VAL A 90 -2.66 -17.25 -6.10
CA VAL A 90 -2.70 -17.32 -7.56
C VAL A 90 -4.13 -17.55 -8.06
N ASP A 91 -4.86 -18.48 -7.44
CA ASP A 91 -6.26 -18.75 -7.79
C ASP A 91 -7.15 -17.53 -7.50
N ALA A 92 -6.88 -16.79 -6.41
CA ALA A 92 -7.57 -15.54 -6.12
C ALA A 92 -7.35 -14.50 -7.22
N GLN A 93 -6.13 -14.36 -7.73
CA GLN A 93 -5.83 -13.45 -8.84
C GLN A 93 -6.53 -13.86 -10.13
N ALA A 94 -6.55 -15.16 -10.45
CA ALA A 94 -7.24 -15.68 -11.62
C ALA A 94 -8.76 -15.43 -11.54
N ALA A 95 -9.38 -15.71 -10.39
CA ALA A 95 -10.80 -15.46 -10.17
C ALA A 95 -11.15 -13.98 -10.31
N ILE A 96 -10.33 -13.07 -9.75
CA ILE A 96 -10.51 -11.62 -9.92
C ILE A 96 -10.39 -11.24 -11.40
N ALA A 97 -9.39 -11.72 -12.12
CA ALA A 97 -9.22 -11.39 -13.54
C ALA A 97 -10.41 -11.89 -14.39
N GLU A 98 -10.89 -13.10 -14.13
CA GLU A 98 -12.06 -13.69 -14.80
C GLU A 98 -13.33 -12.86 -14.51
N GLU A 99 -13.61 -12.53 -13.25
CA GLU A 99 -14.75 -11.70 -12.86
C GLU A 99 -14.75 -10.34 -13.58
N PHE A 100 -13.58 -9.70 -13.68
CA PHE A 100 -13.47 -8.40 -14.35
C PHE A 100 -13.53 -8.49 -15.88
N SER A 101 -13.25 -9.66 -16.46
CA SER A 101 -13.28 -9.88 -17.91
C SER A 101 -14.71 -9.86 -18.49
N PHE A 102 -15.73 -10.14 -17.67
CA PHE A 102 -17.13 -10.08 -18.09
C PHE A 102 -17.65 -8.66 -18.34
N PHE A 103 -16.98 -7.64 -17.80
CA PHE A 103 -17.39 -6.25 -17.96
C PHE A 103 -16.75 -5.63 -19.21
N GLY A 104 -17.61 -5.11 -20.10
CA GLY A 104 -17.20 -4.46 -21.34
C GLY A 104 -16.87 -2.97 -21.19
N ASP A 105 -17.43 -2.31 -20.17
CA ASP A 105 -17.26 -0.88 -19.93
C ASP A 105 -16.57 -0.58 -18.58
N TRP A 106 -15.82 0.52 -18.53
CA TRP A 106 -15.14 0.97 -17.32
C TRP A 106 -16.11 1.33 -16.19
N SER A 107 -17.28 1.89 -16.49
CA SER A 107 -18.27 2.31 -15.50
C SER A 107 -18.81 1.12 -14.71
N GLU A 108 -19.02 -0.02 -15.37
CA GLU A 108 -19.44 -1.27 -14.73
C GLU A 108 -18.37 -1.81 -13.79
N ARG A 109 -17.10 -1.85 -14.23
CA ARG A 109 -15.96 -2.25 -13.38
C ARG A 109 -15.80 -1.35 -12.16
N TYR A 110 -16.02 -0.05 -12.34
CA TYR A 110 -15.95 0.94 -11.27
C TYR A 110 -17.08 0.74 -10.25
N GLN A 111 -18.30 0.50 -10.72
CA GLN A 111 -19.44 0.18 -9.85
C GLN A 111 -19.20 -1.12 -9.09
N TYR A 112 -18.69 -2.15 -9.77
CA TYR A 112 -18.35 -3.42 -9.14
C TYR A 112 -17.31 -3.27 -8.02
N LEU A 113 -16.27 -2.44 -8.21
CA LEU A 113 -15.32 -2.11 -7.15
C LEU A 113 -15.97 -1.46 -5.93
N ILE A 114 -16.90 -0.52 -6.13
CA ILE A 114 -17.64 0.11 -5.03
C ILE A 114 -18.41 -0.95 -4.26
N ASP A 115 -19.05 -1.88 -4.97
CA ASP A 115 -19.82 -2.95 -4.35
C ASP A 115 -18.93 -3.95 -3.61
N LEU A 116 -17.73 -4.24 -4.11
CA LEU A 116 -16.72 -5.01 -3.37
C LEU A 116 -16.26 -4.29 -2.11
N GLY A 117 -16.01 -2.98 -2.18
CA GLY A 117 -15.60 -2.18 -1.02
C GLY A 117 -16.64 -2.16 0.10
N ARG A 118 -17.93 -2.28 -0.23
CA ARG A 118 -19.04 -2.41 0.75
C ARG A 118 -19.06 -3.77 1.47
N LYS A 119 -18.43 -4.79 0.90
CA LYS A 119 -18.31 -6.14 1.49
C LYS A 119 -17.13 -6.27 2.46
N LEU A 120 -16.32 -5.22 2.61
CA LEU A 120 -15.25 -5.23 3.61
C LEU A 120 -15.83 -5.41 5.02
N PRO A 121 -15.17 -6.18 5.90
CA PRO A 121 -15.55 -6.29 7.30
C PRO A 121 -15.59 -4.93 7.99
N SER A 122 -16.39 -4.81 9.05
CA SER A 122 -16.40 -3.61 9.88
C SER A 122 -15.02 -3.38 10.48
N PHE A 123 -14.50 -2.16 10.33
CA PHE A 123 -13.22 -1.77 10.91
C PHE A 123 -13.46 -0.97 12.20
N PRO A 124 -12.93 -1.41 13.35
CA PRO A 124 -13.16 -0.73 14.63
C PRO A 124 -12.66 0.71 14.61
N GLU A 125 -13.45 1.65 15.13
CA GLU A 125 -13.10 3.09 15.12
C GLU A 125 -11.84 3.36 15.93
N GLN A 126 -11.62 2.61 17.02
CA GLN A 126 -10.42 2.68 17.85
C GLN A 126 -9.13 2.31 17.11
N TRP A 127 -9.22 1.63 15.96
CA TRP A 127 -8.07 1.30 15.14
C TRP A 127 -7.75 2.40 14.11
N LYS A 128 -8.61 3.40 13.92
CA LYS A 128 -8.37 4.54 13.02
C LYS A 128 -7.45 5.58 13.64
N THR A 129 -6.26 5.15 14.06
CA THR A 129 -5.22 6.00 14.65
C THR A 129 -4.17 6.37 13.60
N GLU A 130 -3.35 7.40 13.88
CA GLU A 130 -2.25 7.76 12.99
C GLU A 130 -1.18 6.65 12.90
N GLU A 131 -1.05 5.82 13.94
CA GLU A 131 -0.13 4.66 13.96
C GLU A 131 -0.50 3.61 12.90
N HIS A 132 -1.79 3.35 12.70
CA HIS A 132 -2.27 2.40 11.69
C HIS A 132 -2.52 3.06 10.33
N ARG A 133 -2.22 4.35 10.18
CA ARG A 133 -2.49 5.08 8.96
C ARG A 133 -1.43 4.75 7.91
N LEU A 134 -1.89 4.33 6.74
CA LEU A 134 -1.04 4.13 5.59
C LEU A 134 -0.76 5.47 4.90
N HIS A 135 0.52 5.85 4.87
CA HIS A 135 0.97 7.04 4.15
C HIS A 135 1.19 6.77 2.66
N GLY A 136 1.07 7.81 1.83
CA GLY A 136 1.25 7.71 0.37
C GLY A 136 -0.06 7.61 -0.42
N CYS A 137 -1.19 7.43 0.26
CA CYS A 137 -2.53 7.55 -0.30
C CYS A 137 -3.03 9.00 -0.24
N GLN A 138 -3.77 9.45 -1.26
CA GLN A 138 -4.54 10.71 -1.17
C GLN A 138 -5.75 10.57 -0.23
N SER A 139 -6.42 9.43 -0.32
CA SER A 139 -7.47 9.01 0.62
C SER A 139 -6.84 8.58 1.94
N MET A 140 -7.61 8.68 3.03
CA MET A 140 -7.21 8.06 4.28
C MET A 140 -7.38 6.55 4.18
N VAL A 141 -6.33 5.82 4.52
CA VAL A 141 -6.32 4.36 4.58
C VAL A 141 -5.74 3.97 5.93
N TRP A 142 -6.44 3.09 6.64
CA TRP A 142 -5.94 2.45 7.84
C TRP A 142 -5.80 0.96 7.59
N ILE A 143 -4.70 0.37 8.05
CA ILE A 143 -4.42 -1.05 7.91
C ILE A 143 -3.76 -1.59 9.18
N VAL A 144 -4.25 -2.72 9.65
CA VAL A 144 -3.76 -3.42 10.84
C VAL A 144 -3.44 -4.86 10.45
N PRO A 145 -2.15 -5.27 10.50
CA PRO A 145 -1.77 -6.65 10.35
C PRO A 145 -1.92 -7.41 11.68
N GLU A 146 -2.36 -8.65 11.61
CA GLU A 146 -2.43 -9.59 12.72
C GLU A 146 -1.90 -10.97 12.29
N GLY A 147 -1.54 -11.80 13.27
CA GLY A 147 -1.05 -13.15 13.02
C GLY A 147 0.47 -13.28 13.08
N ASN A 148 1.00 -14.27 12.38
CA ASN A 148 2.41 -14.66 12.39
C ASN A 148 2.85 -15.18 11.00
N ALA A 149 4.07 -15.71 10.89
CA ALA A 149 4.63 -16.22 9.63
C ALA A 149 3.76 -17.27 8.91
N GLU A 150 3.02 -18.10 9.64
CA GLU A 150 2.17 -19.15 9.07
C GLU A 150 0.84 -18.61 8.54
N ARG A 151 0.31 -17.55 9.16
CA ARG A 151 -0.95 -16.91 8.77
C ARG A 151 -0.96 -15.44 9.16
N LEU A 152 -1.00 -14.57 8.15
CA LEU A 152 -1.15 -13.13 8.29
C LEU A 152 -2.54 -12.69 7.85
N ASP A 153 -3.27 -12.07 8.76
CA ASP A 153 -4.56 -11.43 8.50
C ASP A 153 -4.36 -9.91 8.43
N PHE A 154 -5.04 -9.27 7.48
CA PHE A 154 -5.01 -7.82 7.33
C PHE A 154 -6.43 -7.28 7.42
N HIS A 155 -6.60 -6.26 8.27
CA HIS A 155 -7.82 -5.49 8.41
C HIS A 155 -7.57 -4.10 7.86
N ALA A 156 -8.39 -3.63 6.93
CA ALA A 156 -8.18 -2.32 6.33
C ALA A 156 -9.48 -1.63 5.93
N VAL A 157 -9.47 -0.30 5.98
CA VAL A 157 -10.59 0.56 5.56
C VAL A 157 -10.07 1.85 4.94
N SER A 158 -10.87 2.45 4.04
CA SER A 158 -10.61 3.77 3.49
C SER A 158 -11.86 4.66 3.53
N ASP A 159 -11.65 5.97 3.56
CA ASP A 159 -12.69 6.98 3.37
C ASP A 159 -13.17 7.10 1.90
N SER A 160 -12.45 6.49 0.96
CA SER A 160 -12.80 6.48 -0.47
C SER A 160 -13.40 5.16 -0.90
N ALA A 161 -14.61 5.18 -1.47
CA ALA A 161 -15.31 3.97 -1.95
C ALA A 161 -14.48 3.13 -2.93
N ILE A 162 -13.72 3.77 -3.83
CA ILE A 162 -12.88 3.06 -4.80
C ILE A 162 -11.66 2.45 -4.17
N VAL A 163 -11.03 3.18 -3.24
CA VAL A 163 -9.88 2.64 -2.52
C VAL A 163 -10.32 1.47 -1.64
N SER A 164 -11.50 1.53 -1.04
CA SER A 164 -12.12 0.39 -0.35
C SER A 164 -12.33 -0.83 -1.27
N GLY A 165 -12.75 -0.63 -2.52
CA GLY A 165 -12.81 -1.72 -3.51
C GLY A 165 -11.44 -2.33 -3.81
N LEU A 166 -10.41 -1.50 -3.97
CA LEU A 166 -9.04 -1.96 -4.23
C LEU A 166 -8.42 -2.65 -3.00
N ILE A 167 -8.74 -2.18 -1.79
CA ILE A 167 -8.42 -2.83 -0.53
C ILE A 167 -9.04 -4.23 -0.51
N TYR A 168 -10.34 -4.35 -0.82
CA TYR A 168 -11.01 -5.65 -0.85
C TYR A 168 -10.27 -6.66 -1.74
N LEU A 169 -9.88 -6.26 -2.95
CA LEU A 169 -9.12 -7.12 -3.86
C LEU A 169 -7.75 -7.52 -3.28
N ALA A 170 -7.01 -6.58 -2.68
CA ALA A 170 -5.73 -6.89 -2.05
C ALA A 170 -5.89 -7.85 -0.87
N LEU A 171 -6.90 -7.64 -0.02
CA LEU A 171 -7.19 -8.54 1.10
C LEU A 171 -7.62 -9.93 0.62
N ARG A 172 -8.39 -10.03 -0.47
CA ARG A 172 -8.76 -11.31 -1.09
C ARG A 172 -7.56 -12.14 -1.52
N VAL A 173 -6.53 -11.48 -2.08
CA VAL A 173 -5.31 -12.15 -2.54
C VAL A 173 -4.39 -12.51 -1.36
N TYR A 174 -4.19 -11.60 -0.41
CA TYR A 174 -3.10 -11.70 0.56
C TYR A 174 -3.50 -12.02 2.01
N SER A 175 -4.75 -11.75 2.42
CA SER A 175 -5.17 -11.92 3.81
C SER A 175 -5.47 -13.40 4.13
N GLY A 176 -5.09 -13.83 5.32
CA GLY A 176 -5.17 -15.21 5.80
C GLY A 176 -4.14 -16.15 5.18
N ARG A 177 -3.09 -15.62 4.53
CA ARG A 177 -2.02 -16.37 3.86
C ARG A 177 -0.74 -16.38 4.69
N SER A 178 0.15 -17.35 4.42
CA SER A 178 1.48 -17.37 5.04
C SER A 178 2.36 -16.24 4.50
N ALA A 179 3.32 -15.79 5.31
CA ALA A 179 4.31 -14.80 4.89
C ALA A 179 5.09 -15.27 3.64
N GLN A 180 5.40 -16.56 3.55
CA GLN A 180 6.07 -17.15 2.39
C GLN A 180 5.22 -17.03 1.11
N GLU A 181 3.93 -17.36 1.17
CA GLU A 181 3.02 -17.27 0.02
C GLU A 181 2.83 -15.82 -0.44
N ILE A 182 2.66 -14.89 0.51
CA ILE A 182 2.53 -13.45 0.22
C ILE A 182 3.75 -12.94 -0.55
N LEU A 183 4.95 -13.34 -0.13
CA LEU A 183 6.20 -12.87 -0.75
C LEU A 183 6.47 -13.51 -2.10
N ALA A 184 6.05 -14.76 -2.29
CA ALA A 184 6.12 -15.48 -3.55
C ALA A 184 5.09 -15.00 -4.59
N THR A 185 4.08 -14.23 -4.16
CA THR A 185 2.97 -13.79 -5.02
C THR A 185 3.15 -12.33 -5.45
N GLU A 186 3.39 -12.12 -6.75
CA GLU A 186 3.35 -10.78 -7.35
C GLU A 186 1.90 -10.36 -7.72
N PRO A 187 1.58 -9.05 -7.67
CA PRO A 187 0.21 -8.53 -7.82
C PRO A 187 -0.22 -8.35 -9.29
N ASP A 188 -0.13 -9.40 -10.09
CA ASP A 188 -0.42 -9.37 -11.53
C ASP A 188 -1.89 -9.02 -11.86
N TYR A 189 -2.83 -9.31 -10.94
CA TYR A 189 -4.26 -8.99 -11.08
C TYR A 189 -4.54 -7.51 -11.30
N ILE A 190 -3.67 -6.60 -10.84
CA ILE A 190 -3.83 -5.14 -11.02
C ILE A 190 -3.84 -4.75 -12.52
N ALA A 191 -3.05 -5.46 -13.34
CA ALA A 191 -3.08 -5.27 -14.78
C ALA A 191 -4.35 -5.91 -15.39
N GLY A 192 -4.74 -7.10 -14.90
CA GLY A 192 -5.88 -7.88 -15.38
C GLY A 192 -7.24 -7.20 -15.20
N ILE A 193 -7.45 -6.46 -14.12
CA ILE A 193 -8.70 -5.71 -13.88
C ILE A 193 -8.91 -4.53 -14.84
N GLY A 194 -7.91 -4.19 -15.66
CA GLY A 194 -8.03 -3.19 -16.73
C GLY A 194 -8.27 -1.76 -16.23
N LEU A 195 -7.90 -1.46 -14.98
CA LEU A 195 -8.20 -0.17 -14.36
C LEU A 195 -7.09 0.88 -14.51
N ALA A 196 -5.88 0.45 -14.85
CA ALA A 196 -4.69 1.31 -14.86
C ALA A 196 -4.83 2.56 -15.74
N LYS A 197 -5.60 2.48 -16.84
CA LYS A 197 -5.81 3.60 -17.78
C LYS A 197 -6.80 4.65 -17.29
N HIS A 198 -7.59 4.34 -16.26
CA HIS A 198 -8.68 5.20 -15.78
C HIS A 198 -8.52 5.61 -14.32
N LEU A 199 -7.58 5.00 -13.59
CA LEU A 199 -7.19 5.45 -12.26
C LEU A 199 -6.29 6.69 -12.37
N SER A 200 -6.56 7.70 -11.54
CA SER A 200 -5.64 8.82 -11.41
C SER A 200 -4.29 8.31 -10.86
N PRO A 201 -3.17 8.97 -11.20
CA PRO A 201 -1.85 8.59 -10.70
C PRO A 201 -1.83 8.40 -9.18
N THR A 202 -2.58 9.21 -8.44
CA THR A 202 -2.58 9.12 -6.99
C THR A 202 -3.32 7.91 -6.43
N ARG A 203 -4.36 7.42 -7.11
CA ARG A 203 -5.06 6.19 -6.70
C ARG A 203 -4.16 4.98 -6.93
N SER A 204 -3.47 4.94 -8.06
CA SER A 204 -2.49 3.90 -8.37
C SER A 204 -1.34 3.87 -7.36
N ASN A 205 -0.85 5.05 -6.94
CA ASN A 205 0.17 5.16 -5.89
C ASN A 205 -0.32 4.61 -4.54
N GLY A 206 -1.57 4.86 -4.18
CA GLY A 206 -2.14 4.35 -2.93
C GLY A 206 -2.21 2.82 -2.89
N VAL A 207 -2.59 2.19 -4.01
CA VAL A 207 -2.56 0.71 -4.12
C VAL A 207 -1.12 0.19 -3.99
N ALA A 208 -0.16 0.83 -4.67
CA ALA A 208 1.24 0.43 -4.58
C ALA A 208 1.77 0.53 -3.13
N ALA A 209 1.41 1.59 -2.40
CA ALA A 209 1.79 1.75 -0.99
C ALA A 209 1.19 0.64 -0.10
N MET A 210 -0.06 0.24 -0.35
CA MET A 210 -0.71 -0.84 0.39
C MET A 210 -0.06 -2.19 0.12
N LEU A 211 0.24 -2.50 -1.15
CA LEU A 211 0.92 -3.74 -1.52
C LEU A 211 2.35 -3.79 -0.94
N ALA A 212 3.05 -2.65 -0.93
CA ALA A 212 4.35 -2.54 -0.27
C ALA A 212 4.24 -2.84 1.24
N PHE A 213 3.26 -2.24 1.94
CA PHE A 213 3.02 -2.49 3.35
C PHE A 213 2.75 -3.97 3.65
N ILE A 214 1.91 -4.64 2.86
CA ILE A 214 1.61 -6.07 3.02
C ILE A 214 2.88 -6.91 2.86
N ARG A 215 3.67 -6.65 1.81
CA ARG A 215 4.92 -7.39 1.56
C ARG A 215 5.96 -7.11 2.63
N ASP A 216 6.13 -5.87 3.07
CA ASP A 216 7.07 -5.53 4.14
C ASP A 216 6.68 -6.16 5.47
N THR A 217 5.38 -6.22 5.78
CA THR A 217 4.86 -6.93 6.93
C THR A 217 5.21 -8.42 6.85
N ALA A 218 5.02 -9.06 5.69
CA ALA A 218 5.38 -10.46 5.50
C ALA A 218 6.90 -10.70 5.61
N ARG A 219 7.75 -9.80 5.09
CA ARG A 219 9.21 -9.88 5.25
C ARG A 219 9.64 -9.81 6.71
N ALA A 220 8.96 -9.00 7.52
CA ALA A 220 9.26 -8.87 8.95
C ALA A 220 8.93 -10.12 9.78
N GLN A 221 8.20 -11.09 9.20
CA GLN A 221 7.83 -12.35 9.86
C GLN A 221 8.72 -13.53 9.43
N GLN A 222 9.63 -13.33 8.48
CA GLN A 222 10.64 -14.33 8.10
C GLN A 222 11.78 -14.36 9.13
#